data_AF-A0A832E730-F1
#
_entry.id   AF-A0A832E730-F1
#
_cell.length_a   1.000
_cell.length_b   1.000
_cell.length_c   1.000
_cell.angle_alpha   90.00
_cell.angle_beta   90.00
_cell.angle_gamma   90.00
#
_symmetry.space_group_name_H-M   'P 1'
#
loop_
_entity.id
_entity.type
_entity.pdbx_description
1 polymer ?
#
loop_
_entity_poly.entity_id
_entity_poly.type
_entity_poly.pdbx_seq_one_letter_code
_entity_poly.pdbx_strand_id
1 'polypeptide(L)'
;MTSSKDNTEDSNLFRQSVGSVRPIKQEPRNRVKKSLAVQRQVRAHSHSPKPLNISLFETDKTDLDYLEPLDTLDHSISRTFIRSGLQHRTLKQLRRGTIPLEDTLDLHGATAIQAKKKLDTFIAMSRANQYRAISIVHGKGIRSENNTPVLKTRVNYWLRENENVMGFCPAAPHHGGNGALYVLLKYGKNKYNNKTPRNNR
;
A
#
# COMPACT_ATOMS: atom_id res chain seq x y z
N MET A 1 -54.02 -0.35 -9.20
CA MET A 1 -53.62 0.22 -7.90
C MET A 1 -53.40 -0.94 -6.95
N THR A 2 -52.15 -1.38 -6.79
CA THR A 2 -51.76 -2.58 -6.03
C THR A 2 -51.59 -2.24 -4.55
N SER A 3 -52.37 -2.94 -3.71
CA SER A 3 -52.47 -2.73 -2.27
C SER A 3 -51.21 -3.22 -1.55
N SER A 4 -50.44 -2.31 -0.95
CA SER A 4 -49.31 -2.61 -0.07
C SER A 4 -49.85 -2.95 1.33
N LYS A 5 -50.14 -4.23 1.56
CA LYS A 5 -50.63 -4.74 2.84
C LYS A 5 -49.81 -5.95 3.27
N ASP A 6 -48.50 -5.77 3.46
CA ASP A 6 -47.65 -6.84 4.00
C ASP A 6 -46.36 -6.31 4.63
N ASN A 7 -46.36 -6.15 5.95
CA ASN A 7 -45.14 -5.82 6.72
C ASN A 7 -45.32 -6.14 8.22
N THR A 8 -46.56 -6.17 8.70
CA THR A 8 -46.89 -6.46 10.11
C THR A 8 -46.94 -7.96 10.41
N GLU A 9 -47.42 -8.78 9.48
CA GLU A 9 -47.51 -10.24 9.66
C GLU A 9 -46.13 -10.90 9.65
N ASP A 10 -45.26 -10.51 8.72
CA ASP A 10 -43.87 -11.02 8.65
C ASP A 10 -43.05 -10.62 9.90
N SER A 11 -43.24 -9.39 10.39
CA SER A 11 -42.61 -8.93 11.63
C SER A 11 -43.08 -9.73 12.87
N ASN A 12 -44.34 -10.15 12.90
CA ASN A 12 -44.89 -10.97 13.98
C ASN A 12 -44.38 -12.42 13.92
N LEU A 13 -44.28 -13.00 12.72
CA LEU A 13 -43.71 -14.33 12.52
C LEU A 13 -42.22 -14.37 12.92
N PHE A 14 -41.47 -13.33 12.56
CA PHE A 14 -40.07 -13.18 12.97
C PHE A 14 -39.92 -13.09 14.49
N ARG A 15 -40.79 -12.33 15.18
CA ARG A 15 -40.76 -12.24 16.66
C ARG A 15 -41.07 -13.57 17.35
N GLN A 16 -41.93 -14.41 16.78
CA GLN A 16 -42.20 -15.74 17.31
C GLN A 16 -41.02 -16.70 17.11
N SER A 17 -40.30 -16.61 15.99
CA SER A 17 -39.21 -17.53 15.67
C SER A 17 -37.91 -17.26 16.46
N VAL A 18 -37.60 -15.99 16.74
CA VAL A 18 -36.34 -15.61 17.42
C VAL A 18 -36.35 -15.83 18.94
N GLY A 19 -37.53 -16.03 19.55
CA GLY A 19 -37.67 -16.24 20.98
C GLY A 19 -37.18 -15.05 21.85
N SER A 20 -37.00 -15.28 23.15
CA SER A 20 -36.58 -14.23 24.08
C SER A 20 -35.09 -13.90 23.94
N VAL A 21 -34.78 -12.71 23.39
CA VAL A 21 -33.40 -12.21 23.29
C VAL A 21 -33.02 -11.46 24.57
N ARG A 22 -31.84 -11.75 25.12
CA ARG A 22 -31.28 -11.00 26.25
C ARG A 22 -30.68 -9.68 25.74
N PRO A 23 -31.17 -8.52 26.20
CA PRO A 23 -30.60 -7.24 25.81
C PRO A 23 -29.17 -7.13 26.36
N ILE A 24 -28.24 -6.72 25.51
CA ILE A 24 -26.87 -6.44 25.93
C ILE A 24 -26.87 -5.13 26.71
N LYS A 25 -26.39 -5.18 27.96
CA LYS A 25 -26.24 -4.00 28.82
C LYS A 25 -25.18 -3.08 28.21
N GLN A 26 -25.62 -1.98 27.60
CA GLN A 26 -24.71 -0.95 27.11
C GLN A 26 -24.23 -0.12 28.30
N GLU A 27 -22.92 -0.15 28.58
CA GLU A 27 -22.33 0.78 29.53
C GLU A 27 -22.36 2.20 28.96
N PRO A 28 -22.57 3.24 29.80
CA PRO A 28 -22.54 4.62 29.35
C PRO A 28 -21.16 4.93 28.78
N ARG A 29 -21.11 5.12 27.46
CA ARG A 29 -19.91 5.52 26.75
C ARG A 29 -19.39 6.81 27.37
N ASN A 30 -18.22 6.75 28.00
CA ASN A 30 -17.61 7.88 28.69
C ASN A 30 -17.37 9.00 27.66
N ARG A 31 -18.28 9.98 27.65
CA ARG A 31 -18.28 11.08 26.68
C ARG A 31 -17.22 12.06 27.16
N VAL A 32 -15.99 11.91 26.68
CA VAL A 32 -14.89 12.84 27.01
C VAL A 32 -15.33 14.23 26.57
N LYS A 33 -15.43 15.13 27.55
CA LYS A 33 -15.82 16.53 27.36
C LYS A 33 -14.87 17.18 26.36
N LYS A 34 -15.43 17.83 25.34
CA LYS A 34 -14.70 18.60 24.35
C LYS A 34 -14.08 19.82 25.06
N SER A 35 -12.83 19.73 25.47
CA SER A 35 -12.10 20.89 26.00
C SER A 35 -11.75 21.81 24.83
N LEU A 36 -12.45 22.95 24.80
CA LEU A 36 -12.11 24.10 23.97
C LEU A 36 -10.83 24.75 24.49
N ALA A 37 -10.11 25.39 23.56
CA ALA A 37 -9.00 26.33 23.74
C ALA A 37 -7.60 25.76 24.04
N VAL A 38 -6.78 25.66 22.99
CA VAL A 38 -5.37 26.08 23.03
C VAL A 38 -5.13 26.97 21.82
N GLN A 39 -5.11 28.28 22.04
CA GLN A 39 -4.64 29.27 21.07
C GLN A 39 -3.13 29.06 20.87
N ARG A 40 -2.71 28.56 19.71
CA ARG A 40 -1.29 28.47 19.36
C ARG A 40 -0.91 29.65 18.48
N GLN A 41 -0.15 30.57 19.07
CA GLN A 41 0.39 31.77 18.40
C GLN A 41 1.20 31.39 17.16
N VAL A 42 0.85 32.03 16.04
CA VAL A 42 1.53 31.90 14.75
C VAL A 42 2.82 32.72 14.81
N ARG A 43 3.99 32.06 14.76
CA ARG A 43 5.25 32.73 14.40
C ARG A 43 5.56 32.43 12.95
N ALA A 44 5.31 33.41 12.10
CA ALA A 44 5.68 33.42 10.69
C ALA A 44 7.22 33.37 10.57
N HIS A 45 7.75 32.34 9.89
CA HIS A 45 9.09 32.36 9.32
C HIS A 45 8.96 32.03 7.83
N SER A 46 9.01 33.08 7.02
CA SER A 46 9.07 33.04 5.57
C SER A 46 10.42 32.47 5.12
N HIS A 47 10.45 31.25 4.60
CA HIS A 47 11.52 30.77 3.72
C HIS A 47 10.84 30.08 2.54
N SER A 48 10.84 30.76 1.40
CA SER A 48 10.35 30.26 0.12
C SER A 48 11.40 29.32 -0.50
N PRO A 49 11.10 28.02 -0.74
CA PRO A 49 11.94 27.21 -1.61
C PRO A 49 11.58 27.50 -3.07
N LYS A 50 12.61 27.80 -3.87
CA LYS A 50 12.51 28.00 -5.32
C LYS A 50 12.02 26.70 -5.99
N PRO A 51 11.10 26.75 -6.97
CA PRO A 51 10.72 25.55 -7.71
C PRO A 51 11.87 25.11 -8.63
N LEU A 52 12.31 23.87 -8.47
CA LEU A 52 13.12 23.17 -9.45
C LEU A 52 12.25 22.94 -10.69
N ASN A 53 12.65 23.52 -11.83
CA ASN A 53 12.04 23.19 -13.11
C ASN A 53 12.29 21.70 -13.36
N ILE A 54 11.21 20.94 -13.50
CA ILE A 54 11.25 19.58 -14.01
C ILE A 54 10.35 19.66 -15.23
N SER A 55 10.98 19.68 -16.40
CA SER A 55 10.32 19.62 -17.70
C SER A 55 9.40 18.39 -17.72
N LEU A 56 8.10 18.67 -17.67
CA LEU A 56 7.05 17.67 -17.67
C LEU A 56 6.77 17.30 -19.13
N PHE A 57 7.32 16.18 -19.58
CA PHE A 57 7.01 15.65 -20.91
C PHE A 57 5.53 15.27 -20.97
N GLU A 58 4.85 15.88 -21.93
CA GLU A 58 3.43 15.70 -22.21
C GLU A 58 3.17 14.25 -22.61
N THR A 59 2.40 13.53 -21.78
CA THR A 59 1.98 12.15 -22.04
C THR A 59 0.47 12.11 -22.22
N ASP A 60 0.04 11.35 -23.22
CA ASP A 60 -1.34 11.29 -23.72
C ASP A 60 -2.40 11.07 -22.63
N LYS A 61 -3.49 11.82 -22.77
CA LYS A 61 -4.59 12.03 -21.79
C LYS A 61 -5.41 10.78 -21.44
N THR A 62 -5.10 9.61 -22.02
CA THR A 62 -5.85 8.37 -21.79
C THR A 62 -5.33 7.50 -20.65
N ASP A 63 -4.19 7.84 -20.03
CA ASP A 63 -3.61 7.09 -18.90
C ASP A 63 -3.90 7.68 -17.50
N LEU A 64 -4.60 8.80 -17.44
CA LEU A 64 -4.85 9.59 -16.21
C LEU A 64 -5.90 8.99 -15.25
N ASP A 65 -6.80 8.12 -15.72
CA ASP A 65 -7.87 7.55 -14.88
C ASP A 65 -7.41 6.53 -13.82
N TYR A 66 -6.13 6.13 -13.84
CA TYR A 66 -5.57 5.19 -12.86
C TYR A 66 -4.43 5.79 -12.02
N LEU A 67 -4.19 7.09 -12.16
CA LEU A 67 -3.41 7.86 -11.21
C LEU A 67 -4.40 8.67 -10.39
N GLU A 68 -4.79 8.10 -9.25
CA GLU A 68 -5.52 8.85 -8.23
C GLU A 68 -4.75 10.16 -7.98
N PRO A 69 -5.42 11.33 -7.99
CA PRO A 69 -4.76 12.63 -7.88
C PRO A 69 -3.77 12.64 -6.72
N LEU A 70 -2.55 13.09 -6.99
CA LEU A 70 -1.45 13.19 -6.03
C LEU A 70 -1.74 14.14 -4.83
N ASP A 71 -2.95 14.68 -4.74
CA ASP A 71 -3.31 15.85 -3.93
C ASP A 71 -4.00 15.52 -2.60
N THR A 72 -4.19 14.25 -2.24
CA THR A 72 -4.45 13.93 -0.82
C THR A 72 -3.13 13.86 -0.06
N LEU A 73 -2.68 15.06 0.29
CA LEU A 73 -1.53 15.43 1.11
C LEU A 73 -1.34 14.55 2.36
N ASP A 74 -0.61 13.45 2.20
CA ASP A 74 0.16 12.81 3.28
C ASP A 74 1.63 13.08 2.95
N HIS A 75 2.20 14.09 3.60
CA HIS A 75 3.45 14.73 3.24
C HIS A 75 4.63 13.75 3.02
N SER A 76 5.24 13.86 1.84
CA SER A 76 6.68 13.74 1.55
C SER A 76 7.26 12.39 1.06
N ILE A 77 6.48 11.32 0.84
CA ILE A 77 7.04 10.15 0.14
C ILE A 77 6.09 9.62 -0.92
N SER A 78 6.45 9.83 -2.19
CA SER A 78 5.85 9.12 -3.32
C SER A 78 5.83 7.62 -3.01
N ARG A 79 4.63 7.05 -2.92
CA ARG A 79 4.42 5.62 -2.62
C ARG A 79 4.76 4.72 -3.80
N THR A 80 4.98 5.34 -4.96
CA THR A 80 5.44 4.69 -6.18
C THR A 80 6.85 5.14 -6.47
N PHE A 81 7.68 4.19 -6.89
CA PHE A 81 9.07 4.44 -7.26
C PHE A 81 9.42 3.60 -8.49
N ILE A 82 10.24 4.17 -9.37
CA ILE A 82 10.76 3.50 -10.55
C ILE A 82 12.19 3.97 -10.77
N ARG A 83 13.12 3.04 -11.02
CA ARG A 83 14.48 3.39 -11.44
C ARG A 83 14.48 3.86 -12.90
N SER A 84 15.43 4.73 -13.22
CA SER A 84 15.67 5.16 -14.59
C SER A 84 15.89 3.96 -15.53
N GLY A 85 15.32 4.04 -16.73
CA GLY A 85 15.38 2.95 -17.72
C GLY A 85 14.28 1.89 -17.60
N LEU A 86 13.43 1.92 -16.56
CA LEU A 86 12.21 1.10 -16.49
C LEU A 86 11.01 1.89 -17.02
N GLN A 87 10.18 1.27 -17.85
CA GLN A 87 8.95 1.89 -18.36
C GLN A 87 7.84 1.91 -17.29
N HIS A 88 7.09 3.01 -17.20
CA HIS A 88 5.92 3.13 -16.32
C HIS A 88 4.88 2.03 -16.54
N ARG A 89 4.75 1.53 -17.79
CA ARG A 89 3.89 0.39 -18.14
C ARG A 89 4.16 -0.84 -17.27
N THR A 90 5.40 -1.09 -16.86
CA THR A 90 5.76 -2.24 -16.02
C THR A 90 5.14 -2.14 -14.62
N LEU A 91 5.10 -0.94 -14.03
CA LEU A 91 4.40 -0.74 -12.74
C LEU A 91 2.88 -0.88 -12.89
N LYS A 92 2.33 -0.47 -14.03
CA LYS A 92 0.90 -0.68 -14.34
C LYS A 92 0.57 -2.18 -14.44
N GLN A 93 1.42 -2.95 -15.11
CA GLN A 93 1.32 -4.41 -15.19
C GLN A 93 1.45 -5.08 -13.81
N LEU A 94 2.40 -4.62 -12.99
CA LEU A 94 2.59 -5.10 -11.62
C LEU A 94 1.32 -4.85 -10.77
N ARG A 95 0.78 -3.63 -10.80
CA ARG A 95 -0.44 -3.27 -10.05
C ARG A 95 -1.67 -4.03 -10.52
N ARG A 96 -1.77 -4.34 -11.82
CA ARG A 96 -2.84 -5.16 -12.41
C ARG A 96 -2.69 -6.66 -12.15
N GLY A 97 -1.57 -7.10 -11.59
CA GLY A 97 -1.28 -8.52 -11.37
C GLY A 97 -0.88 -9.28 -12.64
N THR A 98 -0.60 -8.59 -13.75
CA THR A 98 -0.09 -9.23 -14.98
C THR A 98 1.29 -9.82 -14.76
N ILE A 99 2.09 -9.20 -13.88
CA ILE A 99 3.31 -9.80 -13.36
C ILE A 99 2.92 -10.51 -12.06
N PRO A 100 3.04 -11.84 -11.98
CA PRO A 100 2.67 -12.58 -10.80
C PRO A 100 3.59 -12.23 -9.63
N LEU A 101 3.02 -12.17 -8.43
CA LEU A 101 3.78 -12.03 -7.19
C LEU A 101 4.20 -13.44 -6.76
N GLU A 102 5.49 -13.67 -6.61
CA GLU A 102 6.05 -15.00 -6.36
C GLU A 102 6.24 -15.30 -4.88
N ASP A 103 6.36 -14.26 -4.05
CA ASP A 103 6.52 -14.39 -2.61
C ASP A 103 6.02 -13.14 -1.87
N THR A 104 5.73 -13.28 -0.58
CA THR A 104 5.20 -12.21 0.29
C THR A 104 5.90 -12.17 1.64
N LEU A 105 6.34 -10.98 2.03
CA LEU A 105 6.88 -10.72 3.36
C LEU A 105 5.89 -9.96 4.24
N ASP A 106 5.57 -10.53 5.40
CA ASP A 106 4.80 -9.82 6.43
C ASP A 106 5.72 -9.17 7.48
N LEU A 107 5.53 -7.86 7.65
CA LEU A 107 6.23 -7.00 8.61
C LEU A 107 5.28 -6.41 9.67
N HIS A 108 4.01 -6.84 9.73
CA HIS A 108 3.05 -6.34 10.71
C HIS A 108 3.57 -6.51 12.15
N GLY A 109 3.48 -5.43 12.91
CA GLY A 109 3.87 -5.43 14.33
C GLY A 109 5.38 -5.58 14.59
N ALA A 110 6.21 -5.72 13.55
CA ALA A 110 7.65 -5.77 13.72
C ALA A 110 8.18 -4.42 14.21
N THR A 111 9.19 -4.45 15.09
CA THR A 111 9.99 -3.25 15.33
C THR A 111 10.78 -2.92 14.06
N ALA A 112 11.22 -1.67 13.90
CA ALA A 112 11.95 -1.31 12.69
C ALA A 112 13.27 -2.07 12.51
N ILE A 113 13.94 -2.43 13.61
CA ILE A 113 15.17 -3.23 13.56
C ILE A 113 14.84 -4.64 13.02
N GLN A 114 13.79 -5.27 13.55
CA GLN A 114 13.31 -6.57 13.08
C GLN A 114 12.88 -6.50 11.61
N ALA A 115 12.12 -5.46 11.24
CA ALA A 115 11.63 -5.25 9.89
C ALA A 115 12.77 -5.08 8.89
N LYS A 116 13.81 -4.31 9.23
CA LYS A 116 14.98 -4.12 8.36
C LYS A 116 15.70 -5.44 8.10
N LYS A 117 15.99 -6.20 9.16
CA LYS A 117 16.67 -7.51 9.04
C LYS A 117 15.85 -8.47 8.17
N LYS A 118 14.55 -8.59 8.45
CA LYS A 118 13.64 -9.42 7.65
C LYS A 118 13.60 -9.00 6.18
N LEU A 119 13.49 -7.70 5.91
CA LEU A 119 13.42 -7.15 4.57
C LEU A 119 14.70 -7.45 3.77
N ASP A 120 15.87 -7.26 4.36
CA ASP A 120 17.15 -7.51 3.70
C ASP A 120 17.32 -8.99 3.35
N THR A 121 17.05 -9.87 4.32
CA THR A 121 17.10 -11.32 4.10
C THR A 121 16.11 -11.74 3.02
N PHE A 122 14.88 -11.22 3.06
CA PHE A 122 13.83 -11.56 2.09
C PHE A 122 14.19 -11.13 0.66
N ILE A 123 14.71 -9.92 0.47
CA ILE A 123 15.13 -9.45 -0.86
C ILE A 123 16.30 -10.29 -1.37
N ALA A 124 17.27 -10.62 -0.52
CA ALA A 124 18.40 -11.46 -0.90
C ALA A 124 17.95 -12.87 -1.34
N MET A 125 17.06 -13.50 -0.56
CA MET A 125 16.47 -14.80 -0.89
C MET A 125 15.65 -14.74 -2.18
N SER A 126 14.80 -13.73 -2.33
CA SER A 126 13.99 -13.54 -3.55
C SER A 126 14.86 -13.37 -4.80
N ARG A 127 16.01 -12.67 -4.67
CA ARG A 127 16.98 -12.53 -5.75
C ARG A 127 17.70 -13.84 -6.07
N ALA A 128 18.04 -14.64 -5.06
CA ALA A 128 18.62 -15.97 -5.24
C ALA A 128 17.64 -16.92 -5.95
N ASN A 129 16.36 -16.83 -5.62
CA ASN A 129 15.27 -17.58 -6.26
C ASN A 129 14.86 -17.01 -7.63
N GLN A 130 15.52 -15.94 -8.09
CA GLN A 130 15.24 -15.26 -9.36
C GLN A 130 13.80 -14.72 -9.48
N TYR A 131 13.14 -14.41 -8.37
CA TYR A 131 11.82 -13.79 -8.42
C TYR A 131 11.89 -12.41 -9.10
N ARG A 132 10.91 -12.17 -9.97
CA ARG A 132 10.70 -10.92 -10.68
C ARG A 132 9.89 -9.96 -9.83
N ALA A 133 8.87 -10.44 -9.12
CA ALA A 133 8.02 -9.59 -8.30
C ALA A 133 7.61 -10.23 -6.97
N ILE A 134 7.56 -9.41 -5.93
CA ILE A 134 7.26 -9.81 -4.56
C ILE A 134 6.28 -8.81 -3.92
N SER A 135 5.63 -9.23 -2.85
CA SER A 135 4.77 -8.38 -2.02
C SER A 135 5.40 -8.13 -0.66
N ILE A 136 5.26 -6.92 -0.12
CA ILE A 136 5.69 -6.58 1.23
C ILE A 136 4.53 -5.94 1.97
N VAL A 137 4.17 -6.53 3.10
CA VAL A 137 2.97 -6.22 3.87
C VAL A 137 3.42 -5.60 5.19
N HIS A 138 3.53 -4.27 5.24
CA HIS A 138 4.03 -3.52 6.40
C HIS A 138 2.93 -3.02 7.36
N GLY A 139 1.69 -3.09 6.91
CA GLY A 139 0.50 -2.72 7.65
C GLY A 139 0.16 -1.24 7.62
N LYS A 140 -1.08 -0.95 7.98
CA LYS A 140 -1.68 0.39 7.90
C LYS A 140 -1.21 1.34 9.00
N GLY A 141 -0.52 0.84 10.03
CA GLY A 141 -0.05 1.65 11.17
C GLY A 141 -1.10 2.01 12.22
N ILE A 142 -2.31 1.42 12.14
CA ILE A 142 -3.47 1.71 13.02
C ILE A 142 -3.27 1.17 14.46
N ARG A 143 -2.24 0.34 14.69
CA ARG A 143 -1.96 -0.30 15.98
C ARG A 143 -0.65 0.15 16.64
N SER A 144 0.02 1.17 16.12
CA SER A 144 1.21 1.70 16.81
C SER A 144 0.80 2.61 17.97
N GLU A 145 1.63 2.68 19.00
CA GLU A 145 1.36 3.43 20.25
C GLU A 145 0.93 4.89 19.99
N ASN A 146 1.39 5.48 18.89
CA ASN A 146 1.04 6.85 18.46
C ASN A 146 0.28 6.91 17.12
N ASN A 147 -0.32 5.80 16.66
CA ASN A 147 -0.95 5.67 15.33
C ASN A 147 -0.06 6.14 14.15
N THR A 148 1.25 6.20 14.36
CA THR A 148 2.21 6.63 13.35
C THR A 148 2.65 5.40 12.54
N PRO A 149 2.52 5.39 11.21
CA PRO A 149 2.92 4.27 10.37
C PRO A 149 4.44 4.25 10.16
N VAL A 150 5.21 3.98 11.23
CA VAL A 150 6.67 4.05 11.23
C VAL A 150 7.30 3.15 10.15
N LEU A 151 6.77 1.94 9.97
CA LEU A 151 7.28 1.00 8.98
C LEU A 151 6.98 1.45 7.54
N LYS A 152 5.87 2.13 7.27
CA LYS A 152 5.53 2.62 5.92
C LYS A 152 6.63 3.53 5.38
N THR A 153 7.04 4.52 6.18
CA THR A 153 8.10 5.47 5.81
C THR A 153 9.45 4.76 5.67
N ARG A 154 9.81 3.92 6.65
CA ARG A 154 11.10 3.23 6.66
C ARG A 154 11.26 2.23 5.52
N VAL A 155 10.23 1.40 5.26
CA VAL A 155 10.23 0.43 4.16
C VAL A 155 10.36 1.14 2.82
N ASN A 156 9.64 2.24 2.60
CA ASN A 156 9.76 3.01 1.36
C ASN A 156 11.20 3.51 1.15
N TYR A 157 11.82 4.09 2.19
CA TYR A 157 13.21 4.52 2.13
C TYR A 157 14.18 3.36 1.83
N TRP A 158 14.09 2.26 2.58
CA TRP A 158 14.96 1.10 2.39
C TRP A 158 14.83 0.47 0.99
N LEU A 159 13.63 0.46 0.41
CA LEU A 159 13.42 -0.06 -0.94
C LEU A 159 14.04 0.83 -2.01
N ARG A 160 14.04 2.16 -1.84
CA ARG A 160 14.70 3.09 -2.78
C ARG A 160 16.22 2.95 -2.77
N GLU A 161 16.79 2.76 -1.58
CA GLU A 161 18.23 2.55 -1.40
C GLU A 161 18.70 1.18 -1.92
N ASN A 162 17.82 0.18 -1.96
CA ASN A 162 18.22 -1.16 -2.37
C ASN A 162 18.39 -1.29 -3.90
N GLU A 163 19.63 -1.52 -4.35
CA GLU A 163 19.97 -1.67 -5.78
C GLU A 163 19.28 -2.85 -6.48
N ASN A 164 18.82 -3.85 -5.72
CA ASN A 164 18.08 -4.98 -6.27
C ASN A 164 16.62 -4.64 -6.56
N VAL A 165 16.12 -3.48 -6.13
CA VAL A 165 14.74 -3.05 -6.37
C VAL A 165 14.69 -2.11 -7.57
N MET A 166 13.94 -2.47 -8.61
CA MET A 166 13.79 -1.67 -9.83
C MET A 166 12.61 -0.71 -9.76
N GLY A 167 11.61 -1.01 -8.95
CA GLY A 167 10.46 -0.15 -8.72
C GLY A 167 9.47 -0.79 -7.76
N PHE A 168 8.55 -0.01 -7.24
CA PHE A 168 7.46 -0.49 -6.40
C PHE A 168 6.25 0.43 -6.49
N CYS A 169 5.08 -0.08 -6.13
CA CYS A 169 3.83 0.68 -6.02
C CYS A 169 2.97 0.14 -4.87
N PRO A 170 1.98 0.92 -4.40
CA PRO A 170 0.98 0.40 -3.46
C PRO A 170 0.28 -0.84 -4.02
N ALA A 171 0.03 -1.80 -3.14
CA ALA A 171 -0.79 -2.96 -3.48
C ALA A 171 -2.23 -2.54 -3.80
N ALA A 172 -2.97 -3.41 -4.49
CA ALA A 172 -4.39 -3.21 -4.71
C ALA A 172 -5.16 -3.28 -3.38
N PRO A 173 -6.37 -2.68 -3.26
CA PRO A 173 -7.13 -2.69 -2.01
C PRO A 173 -7.38 -4.09 -1.42
N HIS A 174 -7.65 -5.08 -2.28
CA HIS A 174 -7.86 -6.48 -1.89
C HIS A 174 -6.58 -7.19 -1.44
N HIS A 175 -5.40 -6.64 -1.72
CA HIS A 175 -4.08 -7.13 -1.29
C HIS A 175 -3.43 -6.22 -0.23
N GLY A 176 -4.24 -5.45 0.52
CA GLY A 176 -3.76 -4.64 1.65
C GLY A 176 -3.60 -3.15 1.36
N GLY A 177 -3.76 -2.71 0.11
CA GLY A 177 -3.79 -1.29 -0.26
C GLY A 177 -2.54 -0.55 0.23
N ASN A 178 -2.76 0.58 0.90
CA ASN A 178 -1.69 1.39 1.50
C ASN A 178 -0.90 0.71 2.64
N GLY A 179 -1.31 -0.47 3.08
CA GLY A 179 -0.58 -1.29 4.05
C GLY A 179 0.39 -2.30 3.41
N ALA A 180 0.46 -2.35 2.08
CA ALA A 180 1.33 -3.26 1.35
C ALA A 180 1.88 -2.63 0.07
N LEU A 181 3.00 -3.17 -0.40
CA LEU A 181 3.69 -2.75 -1.62
C LEU A 181 3.93 -3.95 -2.52
N TYR A 182 3.73 -3.77 -3.82
CA TYR A 182 4.30 -4.67 -4.82
C TYR A 182 5.67 -4.14 -5.23
N VAL A 183 6.66 -5.02 -5.28
CA VAL A 183 8.05 -4.68 -5.56
C VAL A 183 8.53 -5.46 -6.77
N LEU A 184 9.08 -4.75 -7.74
CA LEU A 184 9.77 -5.31 -8.88
C LEU A 184 11.26 -5.42 -8.56
N LEU A 185 11.79 -6.62 -8.68
CA LEU A 185 13.21 -6.91 -8.47
C LEU A 185 14.00 -6.82 -9.77
N LYS A 186 15.30 -6.55 -9.63
CA LYS A 186 16.27 -6.75 -10.70
C LYS A 186 16.22 -8.23 -11.05
N TYR A 187 16.14 -8.55 -12.33
CA TYR A 187 16.27 -9.93 -12.79
C TYR A 187 17.74 -10.18 -13.15
N GLY A 188 18.34 -11.23 -12.59
CA GLY A 188 19.72 -11.59 -12.93
C GLY A 188 19.76 -12.34 -14.26
N LYS A 189 20.54 -11.86 -15.24
CA LYS A 189 20.91 -12.72 -16.36
C LYS A 189 21.78 -13.86 -15.79
N ASN A 190 21.26 -15.09 -15.84
CA ASN A 190 22.08 -16.25 -15.50
C ASN A 190 23.23 -16.34 -16.50
N LYS A 191 24.49 -16.22 -16.04
CA LYS A 191 25.68 -16.30 -16.91
C LYS A 191 25.84 -17.67 -17.58
N TYR A 192 25.06 -18.68 -17.15
CA TYR A 192 25.15 -20.06 -17.62
C TYR A 192 24.10 -20.48 -18.67
N ASN A 193 23.14 -19.61 -19.04
CA ASN A 193 22.07 -19.96 -20.00
C ASN A 193 22.32 -19.56 -21.47
N ASN A 194 23.53 -19.14 -21.84
CA ASN A 194 23.88 -18.72 -23.22
C ASN A 194 24.85 -19.68 -23.93
N LYS A 195 24.63 -21.00 -23.85
CA LYS A 195 25.30 -21.96 -24.74
C LYS A 195 24.31 -22.98 -25.28
N THR A 196 23.65 -22.63 -26.37
CA THR A 196 23.39 -23.61 -27.42
C THR A 196 23.87 -22.97 -28.72
N PRO A 197 25.00 -23.41 -29.31
CA PRO A 197 25.25 -23.07 -30.71
C PRO A 197 24.11 -23.69 -31.52
N ARG A 198 23.34 -22.86 -32.22
CA ARG A 198 22.48 -23.35 -33.30
C ARG A 198 23.42 -23.89 -34.38
N ASN A 199 23.62 -25.20 -34.39
CA ASN A 199 24.18 -25.89 -35.53
C ASN A 199 23.15 -25.79 -36.66
N ASN A 200 23.36 -24.85 -37.58
CA ASN A 200 22.72 -24.92 -38.89
C ASN A 200 23.48 -25.99 -39.69
N ARG A 201 22.79 -27.10 -39.95
CA ARG A 201 23.05 -27.94 -41.13
C ARG A 201 22.21 -27.39 -42.28
#